data_AF-A0A2A4W121-F1
#
_entry.id   AF-A0A2A4W121-F1
#
_cell.length_a   1.000
_cell.length_b   1.000
_cell.length_c   1.000
_cell.angle_alpha   90.00
_cell.angle_beta   90.00
_cell.angle_gamma   90.00
#
_symmetry.space_group_name_H-M   'P 1'
#
loop_
_entity.id
_entity.type
_entity.pdbx_description
1 polymer ?
#
loop_
_entity_poly.entity_id
_entity_poly.type
_entity_poly.pdbx_seq_one_letter_code
_entity_poly.pdbx_strand_id
1 'polypeptide(L)'
;MLISATFCYHSFVRYTKNLIQPFLYQRNCCIEGGLQGSYGRNILKILRVVMFARAIKEKSTSLLVCLSFMALVGCAATPPGVGPLERSSLGRSVPKQAPLTPTAPISDSPLQHGVSPETASPGDKITIAIMLPLTGPEAETGNVLLRAAIMALFDAVDPRLTLLPLDTKADPEETKKVALRAIEENAAIVIGPLLSENLLAAGEILGPAGIPIISFSNDSSAAASGRFIMGFLPETEVKRVVDFAISEGLLNHAALIPEGRYGERVVTAFGKVVSDAGAVISAIERYPPDSDAVFEPVKRLSNFDKRKKDMRDEVRFLRSLRSDMMDDIAKGLEQREVLDSLNYDAVLVPEGGALLRTLAPLLPFYELDPKKIKLLGTGLWSDKGLLREPPLQGAWFAAPEPQGSKEFQKRFENNFSEEPLRIASLAYDAVSLVALLARPDPSLEGEQPFSINRLTNNLGFMGIDGLFRFLPDGTIERALAILEVRRRGFLVVDPAPTSFPRFGFALKAPDNR
;
A
#
# COMPACT_ATOMS: atom_id res chain seq x y z
N MET A 1 -45.15 -24.96 -56.77
CA MET A 1 -45.17 -23.93 -55.70
C MET A 1 -44.04 -22.92 -55.90
N LEU A 2 -44.08 -22.09 -56.96
CA LEU A 2 -43.00 -21.10 -57.23
C LEU A 2 -43.50 -19.73 -57.75
N ILE A 3 -44.82 -19.51 -57.77
CA ILE A 3 -45.43 -18.24 -58.22
C ILE A 3 -45.93 -17.39 -57.02
N SER A 4 -46.05 -17.97 -55.82
CA SER A 4 -46.55 -17.27 -54.62
C SER A 4 -45.51 -16.37 -53.93
N ALA A 5 -44.21 -16.60 -54.13
CA ALA A 5 -43.16 -15.85 -53.44
C ALA A 5 -42.95 -14.43 -54.01
N THR A 6 -43.04 -14.27 -55.33
CA THR A 6 -42.75 -12.99 -56.02
C THR A 6 -43.80 -11.91 -55.72
N PHE A 7 -45.06 -12.30 -55.48
CA PHE A 7 -46.15 -11.38 -55.18
C PHE A 7 -46.02 -10.75 -53.79
N CYS A 8 -45.44 -11.47 -52.82
CA CYS A 8 -45.26 -10.99 -51.45
C CYS A 8 -44.15 -9.92 -51.34
N TYR A 9 -43.09 -10.04 -52.15
CA TYR A 9 -41.96 -9.10 -52.14
C TYR A 9 -42.34 -7.73 -52.73
N HIS A 10 -43.12 -7.70 -53.82
CA HIS A 10 -43.51 -6.45 -54.48
C HIS A 10 -44.49 -5.60 -53.64
N SER A 11 -45.39 -6.24 -52.87
CA SER A 11 -46.27 -5.55 -51.94
C SER A 11 -45.50 -4.93 -50.75
N PHE A 12 -44.49 -5.62 -50.23
CA PHE A 12 -43.67 -5.12 -49.11
C PHE A 12 -42.83 -3.88 -49.48
N VAL A 13 -42.28 -3.84 -50.70
CA VAL A 13 -41.51 -2.70 -51.21
C VAL A 13 -42.38 -1.47 -51.53
N ARG A 14 -43.67 -1.66 -51.86
CA ARG A 14 -44.62 -0.54 -51.97
C ARG A 14 -45.02 0.05 -50.61
N TYR A 15 -45.11 -0.78 -49.56
CA TYR A 15 -45.51 -0.31 -48.23
C TYR A 15 -44.43 0.55 -47.54
N THR A 16 -43.14 0.26 -47.77
CA THR A 16 -42.03 0.99 -47.15
C THR A 16 -41.73 2.35 -47.78
N LYS A 17 -42.06 2.57 -49.07
CA LYS A 17 -41.84 3.87 -49.74
C LYS A 17 -42.81 4.97 -49.27
N ASN A 18 -44.06 4.64 -48.92
CA ASN A 18 -45.07 5.64 -48.57
C ASN A 18 -45.04 6.08 -47.09
N LEU A 19 -44.25 5.44 -46.23
CA LEU A 19 -44.15 5.76 -44.80
C LEU A 19 -42.91 6.61 -44.41
N ILE A 20 -41.92 6.73 -45.29
CA ILE A 20 -40.61 7.34 -44.96
C ILE A 20 -40.45 8.77 -45.52
N GLN A 21 -41.28 9.20 -46.49
CA GLN A 21 -41.15 10.54 -47.06
C GLN A 21 -41.58 11.74 -46.18
N PRO A 22 -42.45 11.66 -45.15
CA PRO A 22 -42.75 12.81 -44.31
C PRO A 22 -41.60 13.21 -43.36
N PHE A 23 -40.75 12.27 -42.95
CA PHE A 23 -39.82 12.45 -41.83
C PHE A 23 -38.51 13.17 -42.18
N LEU A 24 -38.22 13.40 -43.47
CA LEU A 24 -36.98 14.07 -43.89
C LEU A 24 -37.11 15.60 -44.06
N TYR A 25 -38.32 16.17 -43.90
CA TYR A 25 -38.54 17.63 -44.05
C TYR A 25 -38.46 18.42 -42.73
N GLN A 26 -38.38 17.75 -41.57
CA GLN A 26 -38.38 18.41 -40.25
C GLN A 26 -36.99 18.66 -39.64
N ARG A 27 -35.91 18.46 -40.40
CA ARG A 27 -34.53 18.46 -39.87
C ARG A 27 -33.95 19.84 -39.50
N ASN A 28 -34.67 20.94 -39.79
CA ASN A 28 -34.19 22.33 -39.62
C ASN A 28 -35.02 23.20 -38.65
N CYS A 29 -35.95 22.65 -37.86
CA CYS A 29 -36.78 23.45 -36.92
C CYS A 29 -36.58 23.15 -35.42
N CYS A 30 -35.54 22.39 -35.04
CA CYS A 30 -35.24 22.10 -33.63
C CYS A 30 -33.76 22.30 -33.29
N ILE A 31 -33.24 23.50 -33.58
CA ILE A 31 -32.02 24.05 -32.98
C ILE A 31 -32.38 25.40 -32.36
N GLU A 32 -33.16 25.35 -31.28
CA GLU A 32 -33.31 26.39 -30.24
C GLU A 32 -34.37 25.88 -29.23
N GLY A 33 -33.98 25.65 -27.98
CA GLY A 33 -34.83 25.03 -26.95
C GLY A 33 -34.17 23.82 -26.28
N GLY A 34 -33.67 24.01 -25.06
CA GLY A 34 -32.84 23.02 -24.36
C GLY A 34 -33.59 21.78 -23.87
N LEU A 35 -32.95 20.62 -23.97
CA LEU A 35 -33.37 19.35 -23.36
C LEU A 35 -32.27 18.77 -22.47
N GLN A 36 -32.04 19.41 -21.31
CA GLN A 36 -31.33 18.78 -20.19
C GLN A 36 -32.31 17.85 -19.45
N GLY A 37 -32.24 16.54 -19.73
CA GLY A 37 -33.08 15.55 -19.06
C GLY A 37 -32.71 14.12 -19.40
N SER A 38 -33.03 13.19 -18.51
CA SER A 38 -32.68 11.75 -18.62
C SER A 38 -33.11 11.12 -19.96
N TYR A 39 -34.25 11.58 -20.51
CA TYR A 39 -34.81 11.15 -21.78
C TYR A 39 -33.84 11.20 -22.98
N GLY A 40 -33.00 12.24 -23.09
CA GLY A 40 -32.07 12.38 -24.22
C GLY A 40 -30.99 11.29 -24.28
N ARG A 41 -30.55 10.80 -23.12
CA ARG A 41 -29.55 9.71 -23.03
C ARG A 41 -30.16 8.34 -23.35
N ASN A 42 -31.44 8.12 -23.05
CA ASN A 42 -32.11 6.84 -23.29
C ASN A 42 -32.40 6.60 -24.78
N ILE A 43 -32.79 7.63 -25.53
CA ILE A 43 -32.94 7.54 -26.99
C ILE A 43 -31.61 7.15 -27.66
N LEU A 44 -30.49 7.72 -27.20
CA LEU A 44 -29.16 7.41 -27.73
C LEU A 44 -28.69 5.98 -27.38
N LYS A 45 -29.05 5.46 -26.19
CA LYS A 45 -28.83 4.05 -25.81
C LYS A 45 -29.64 3.09 -26.69
N ILE A 46 -30.94 3.37 -26.90
CA ILE A 46 -31.81 2.54 -27.76
C ILE A 46 -31.29 2.51 -29.20
N LEU A 47 -30.86 3.65 -29.76
CA LEU A 47 -30.22 3.73 -31.07
C LEU A 47 -28.94 2.88 -31.16
N ARG A 48 -28.10 2.86 -30.11
CA ARG A 48 -26.91 1.97 -30.06
C ARG A 48 -27.29 0.49 -30.05
N VAL A 49 -28.30 0.09 -29.25
CA VAL A 49 -28.77 -1.31 -29.21
C VAL A 49 -29.35 -1.75 -30.55
N VAL A 50 -30.16 -0.91 -31.22
CA VAL A 50 -30.73 -1.20 -32.53
C VAL A 50 -29.65 -1.28 -33.62
N MET A 51 -28.63 -0.41 -33.58
CA MET A 51 -27.48 -0.47 -34.50
C MET A 51 -26.62 -1.73 -34.26
N PHE A 52 -26.43 -2.13 -33.00
CA PHE A 52 -25.68 -3.34 -32.64
C PHE A 52 -26.42 -4.63 -33.07
N ALA A 53 -27.75 -4.67 -32.88
CA ALA A 53 -28.59 -5.76 -33.37
C ALA A 53 -28.57 -5.87 -34.91
N ARG A 54 -28.46 -4.74 -35.62
CA ARG A 54 -28.30 -4.71 -37.09
C ARG A 54 -26.96 -5.31 -37.52
N ALA A 55 -25.86 -4.95 -36.84
CA ALA A 55 -24.52 -5.48 -37.11
C ALA A 55 -24.38 -6.99 -36.82
N ILE A 56 -25.08 -7.52 -35.81
CA ILE A 56 -25.15 -8.97 -35.55
C ILE A 56 -25.89 -9.69 -36.68
N LYS A 57 -27.00 -9.12 -37.18
CA LYS A 57 -27.81 -9.72 -38.26
C LYS A 57 -27.11 -9.73 -39.62
N GLU A 58 -26.23 -8.76 -39.92
CA GLU A 58 -25.38 -8.77 -41.11
C GLU A 58 -24.20 -9.74 -41.04
N LYS A 59 -23.71 -10.09 -39.83
CA LYS A 59 -22.66 -11.13 -39.69
C LYS A 59 -23.19 -12.56 -39.75
N SER A 60 -24.43 -12.81 -39.35
CA SER A 60 -25.01 -14.16 -39.37
C SER A 60 -25.33 -14.70 -40.77
N THR A 61 -25.38 -13.86 -41.81
CA THR A 61 -25.61 -14.30 -43.20
C THR A 61 -24.35 -14.69 -43.96
N SER A 62 -23.15 -14.51 -43.40
CA SER A 62 -21.87 -14.89 -44.06
C SER A 62 -21.32 -16.27 -43.61
N LEU A 63 -21.93 -16.93 -42.62
CA LEU A 63 -21.37 -18.17 -42.05
C LEU A 63 -21.97 -19.48 -42.59
N LEU A 64 -22.88 -19.43 -43.57
CA LEU A 64 -23.62 -20.60 -44.06
C LEU A 64 -23.25 -21.08 -45.48
N VAL A 65 -22.10 -20.65 -46.03
CA VAL A 65 -21.70 -20.93 -47.43
C VAL A 65 -20.43 -21.78 -47.57
N CYS A 66 -19.65 -22.01 -46.51
CA CYS A 66 -18.35 -22.70 -46.58
C CYS A 66 -18.35 -24.17 -46.09
N LEU A 67 -19.49 -24.87 -46.09
CA LEU A 67 -19.61 -26.23 -45.53
C LEU A 67 -20.07 -27.29 -46.56
N SER A 68 -19.62 -27.16 -47.80
CA SER A 68 -19.97 -28.08 -48.91
C SER A 68 -18.85 -28.33 -49.93
N PHE A 69 -17.59 -28.43 -49.49
CA PHE A 69 -16.49 -28.88 -50.36
C PHE A 69 -15.43 -29.71 -49.60
N MET A 70 -15.64 -31.03 -49.50
CA MET A 70 -14.63 -32.08 -49.75
C MET A 70 -15.21 -33.48 -49.47
N ALA A 71 -15.16 -34.35 -50.48
CA ALA A 71 -15.38 -35.79 -50.34
C ALA A 71 -14.52 -36.53 -51.38
N LEU A 72 -13.95 -37.69 -50.98
CA LEU A 72 -13.16 -38.65 -51.78
C LEU A 72 -11.76 -38.10 -52.19
N VAL A 73 -10.61 -38.79 -52.05
CA VAL A 73 -10.21 -40.20 -51.81
C VAL A 73 -8.96 -40.19 -50.87
N GLY A 74 -8.55 -41.21 -50.08
CA GLY A 74 -9.11 -42.54 -49.76
C GLY A 74 -8.02 -43.65 -49.70
N CYS A 75 -8.12 -44.60 -48.76
CA CYS A 75 -7.23 -45.78 -48.53
C CYS A 75 -5.78 -45.50 -48.03
N ALA A 76 -5.12 -46.34 -47.20
CA ALA A 76 -5.53 -47.57 -46.47
C ALA A 76 -4.59 -47.92 -45.29
N ALA A 77 -4.98 -48.96 -44.54
CA ALA A 77 -4.19 -49.86 -43.67
C ALA A 77 -3.84 -49.44 -42.22
N THR A 78 -3.95 -50.43 -41.32
CA THR A 78 -3.70 -50.39 -39.86
C THR A 78 -2.63 -51.46 -39.48
N PRO A 79 -2.38 -51.85 -38.21
CA PRO A 79 -1.05 -51.73 -37.60
C PRO A 79 -0.39 -53.11 -37.31
N PRO A 80 0.74 -53.20 -36.58
CA PRO A 80 0.72 -53.20 -35.10
C PRO A 80 1.91 -52.44 -34.46
N GLY A 81 1.93 -52.31 -33.12
CA GLY A 81 3.05 -51.68 -32.38
C GLY A 81 3.86 -52.68 -31.55
N VAL A 82 5.03 -52.28 -31.03
CA VAL A 82 5.76 -52.86 -29.86
C VAL A 82 6.80 -51.85 -29.35
N GLY A 83 6.88 -51.67 -28.02
CA GLY A 83 8.15 -51.47 -27.28
C GLY A 83 8.86 -50.08 -27.28
N PRO A 84 9.45 -49.66 -26.14
CA PRO A 84 10.30 -48.47 -26.05
C PRO A 84 11.79 -48.79 -26.25
N LEU A 85 12.57 -47.85 -26.83
CA LEU A 85 14.03 -47.91 -26.87
C LEU A 85 14.69 -46.55 -26.63
N GLU A 86 15.93 -46.59 -26.15
CA GLU A 86 16.69 -45.46 -25.61
C GLU A 86 17.38 -44.55 -26.64
N ARG A 87 17.62 -43.30 -26.18
CA ARG A 87 18.78 -42.41 -26.42
C ARG A 87 19.62 -42.57 -27.71
N SER A 88 19.64 -41.51 -28.52
CA SER A 88 20.85 -40.79 -29.01
C SER A 88 20.38 -39.55 -29.82
N SER A 89 20.46 -38.32 -29.31
CA SER A 89 21.61 -37.42 -29.17
C SER A 89 22.15 -36.79 -30.47
N LEU A 90 21.62 -35.61 -30.81
CA LEU A 90 22.22 -34.52 -31.60
C LEU A 90 21.48 -33.24 -31.15
N GLY A 91 22.09 -32.13 -30.73
CA GLY A 91 23.49 -31.77 -30.77
C GLY A 91 23.63 -30.30 -31.20
N ARG A 92 23.22 -29.34 -30.36
CA ARG A 92 23.49 -27.91 -30.59
C ARG A 92 24.04 -27.26 -29.31
N SER A 93 25.28 -26.81 -29.40
CA SER A 93 26.11 -26.37 -28.28
C SER A 93 25.81 -24.94 -27.84
N VAL A 94 25.62 -24.76 -26.53
CA VAL A 94 25.74 -23.47 -25.83
C VAL A 94 27.10 -23.44 -25.13
N PRO A 95 27.86 -22.32 -25.12
CA PRO A 95 29.18 -22.27 -24.50
C PRO A 95 29.13 -22.53 -22.99
N LYS A 96 29.97 -23.45 -22.53
CA LYS A 96 30.08 -23.85 -21.12
C LYS A 96 30.96 -22.85 -20.37
N GLN A 97 30.39 -22.08 -19.46
CA GLN A 97 31.18 -21.35 -18.45
C GLN A 97 31.94 -22.36 -17.57
N ALA A 98 33.17 -22.01 -17.20
CA ALA A 98 34.03 -22.88 -16.38
C ALA A 98 33.44 -23.05 -14.97
N PRO A 99 33.62 -24.21 -14.32
CA PRO A 99 33.24 -24.37 -12.93
C PRO A 99 34.13 -23.48 -12.05
N LEU A 100 33.53 -22.54 -11.32
CA LEU A 100 34.22 -21.89 -10.21
C LEU A 100 34.47 -22.95 -9.12
N THR A 101 35.74 -23.15 -8.78
CA THR A 101 36.16 -24.02 -7.68
C THR A 101 35.56 -23.56 -6.35
N PRO A 102 35.14 -24.47 -5.45
CA PRO A 102 34.70 -24.08 -4.12
C PRO A 102 35.90 -23.58 -3.31
N THR A 103 35.99 -22.27 -3.11
CA THR A 103 36.99 -21.69 -2.20
C THR A 103 36.55 -21.91 -0.76
N ALA A 104 37.22 -22.84 -0.08
CA ALA A 104 37.37 -23.07 1.36
C ALA A 104 36.14 -22.87 2.31
N PRO A 105 35.88 -23.82 3.24
CA PRO A 105 34.84 -23.64 4.25
C PRO A 105 35.14 -22.46 5.18
N ILE A 106 34.10 -21.72 5.56
CA ILE A 106 34.14 -20.82 6.71
C ILE A 106 34.42 -21.68 7.94
N SER A 107 35.54 -21.44 8.61
CA SER A 107 36.00 -22.26 9.72
C SER A 107 35.15 -22.01 10.96
N ASP A 108 34.28 -22.96 11.31
CA ASP A 108 33.74 -23.05 12.66
C ASP A 108 34.89 -23.26 13.65
N SER A 109 35.17 -22.25 14.47
CA SER A 109 36.02 -22.38 15.66
C SER A 109 35.54 -21.37 16.70
N PRO A 110 35.29 -21.79 17.96
CA PRO A 110 34.73 -20.88 18.96
C PRO A 110 35.76 -19.81 19.35
N LEU A 111 35.36 -18.54 19.35
CA LEU A 111 36.13 -17.48 20.01
C LEU A 111 35.97 -17.57 21.53
N GLN A 112 36.53 -18.62 22.13
CA GLN A 112 36.94 -18.59 23.52
C GLN A 112 38.32 -17.94 23.59
N HIS A 113 38.36 -16.63 23.86
CA HIS A 113 39.51 -15.96 24.46
C HIS A 113 38.99 -15.17 25.65
N GLY A 114 39.38 -15.58 26.86
CA GLY A 114 39.09 -14.82 28.06
C GLY A 114 39.94 -13.55 28.08
N VAL A 115 39.32 -12.40 27.86
CA VAL A 115 39.95 -11.09 27.99
C VAL A 115 39.62 -10.56 29.39
N SER A 116 40.61 -10.64 30.29
CA SER A 116 40.64 -9.83 31.52
C SER A 116 40.48 -8.36 31.13
N PRO A 117 39.74 -7.51 31.88
CA PRO A 117 39.39 -6.17 31.43
C PRO A 117 40.63 -5.29 31.24
N GLU A 118 41.10 -5.24 30.00
CA GLU A 118 42.14 -4.31 29.57
C GLU A 118 41.55 -2.91 29.62
N THR A 119 42.20 -2.04 30.41
CA THR A 119 41.68 -0.74 30.79
C THR A 119 41.33 0.11 29.59
N ALA A 120 40.03 0.35 29.38
CA ALA A 120 39.54 1.27 28.36
C ALA A 120 40.19 2.66 28.57
N SER A 121 40.81 3.18 27.52
CA SER A 121 41.35 4.54 27.52
C SER A 121 40.19 5.53 27.73
N PRO A 122 40.32 6.52 28.65
CA PRO A 122 39.23 7.42 28.97
C PRO A 122 39.05 8.47 27.86
N GLY A 123 38.33 8.10 26.81
CA GLY A 123 37.54 9.07 26.07
C GLY A 123 36.36 9.54 26.92
N ASP A 124 35.91 10.77 26.72
CA ASP A 124 34.80 11.33 27.48
C ASP A 124 33.55 10.45 27.35
N LYS A 125 32.87 10.21 28.48
CA LYS A 125 31.64 9.42 28.54
C LYS A 125 30.53 10.17 27.81
N ILE A 126 29.78 9.44 27.00
CA ILE A 126 28.66 9.97 26.21
C ILE A 126 27.37 9.44 26.82
N THR A 127 26.69 10.29 27.59
CA THR A 127 25.38 9.98 28.17
C THR A 127 24.29 10.12 27.10
N ILE A 128 23.55 9.04 26.86
CA ILE A 128 22.36 8.97 26.02
C ILE A 128 21.15 8.92 26.95
N ALA A 129 20.38 9.99 27.06
CA ALA A 129 19.13 9.92 27.81
C ALA A 129 18.06 9.19 26.99
N ILE A 130 17.37 8.23 27.59
CA ILE A 130 16.22 7.57 26.95
C ILE A 130 14.96 7.82 27.74
N MET A 131 14.10 8.67 27.19
CA MET A 131 12.86 9.16 27.80
C MET A 131 11.69 8.34 27.27
N LEU A 132 11.13 7.46 28.11
CA LEU A 132 10.07 6.52 27.72
C LEU A 132 9.02 6.40 28.84
N PRO A 133 7.76 6.06 28.53
CA PRO A 133 6.79 5.70 29.55
C PRO A 133 7.15 4.32 30.08
N LEU A 134 7.93 4.25 31.16
CA LEU A 134 8.36 3.00 31.79
C LEU A 134 7.33 2.51 32.82
N THR A 135 6.50 3.43 33.32
CA THR A 135 5.29 3.14 34.11
C THR A 135 4.07 3.86 33.52
N GLY A 136 2.87 3.55 34.02
CA GLY A 136 1.61 4.14 33.53
C GLY A 136 0.98 3.38 32.35
N PRO A 137 0.09 4.02 31.57
CA PRO A 137 -0.73 3.34 30.56
C PRO A 137 0.08 2.77 29.37
N GLU A 138 1.18 3.42 29.01
CA GLU A 138 2.05 3.03 27.89
C GLU A 138 3.28 2.20 28.32
N ALA A 139 3.26 1.67 29.55
CA ALA A 139 4.40 0.97 30.16
C ALA A 139 4.88 -0.24 29.33
N GLU A 140 3.97 -1.00 28.73
CA GLU A 140 4.31 -2.15 27.89
C GLU A 140 5.16 -1.72 26.68
N THR A 141 4.67 -0.75 25.91
CA THR A 141 5.37 -0.17 24.76
C THR A 141 6.73 0.43 25.16
N GLY A 142 6.78 1.20 26.25
CA GLY A 142 8.00 1.84 26.71
C GLY A 142 9.06 0.84 27.20
N ASN A 143 8.67 -0.24 27.89
CA ASN A 143 9.62 -1.27 28.31
C ASN A 143 10.15 -2.09 27.12
N VAL A 144 9.33 -2.37 26.10
CA VAL A 144 9.79 -3.01 24.86
C VAL A 144 10.81 -2.14 24.12
N LEU A 145 10.55 -0.83 24.02
CA LEU A 145 11.48 0.14 23.42
C LEU A 145 12.81 0.22 24.20
N LEU A 146 12.77 0.24 25.54
CA LEU A 146 13.97 0.24 26.37
C LEU A 146 14.82 -1.03 26.18
N ARG A 147 14.19 -2.21 26.10
CA ARG A 147 14.90 -3.49 25.83
C ARG A 147 15.59 -3.48 24.47
N ALA A 148 14.94 -2.95 23.43
CA ALA A 148 15.54 -2.84 22.09
C ALA A 148 16.70 -1.85 22.05
N ALA A 149 16.59 -0.71 22.76
CA ALA A 149 17.67 0.25 22.93
C ALA A 149 18.88 -0.34 23.68
N ILE A 150 18.64 -1.12 24.75
CA ILE A 150 19.69 -1.84 25.48
C ILE A 150 20.39 -2.87 24.58
N MET A 151 19.65 -3.59 23.74
CA MET A 151 20.23 -4.55 22.79
C MET A 151 21.18 -3.86 21.80
N ALA A 152 20.77 -2.73 21.23
CA ALA A 152 21.64 -1.93 20.35
C ALA A 152 22.86 -1.34 21.07
N LEU A 153 22.74 -0.94 22.34
CA LEU A 153 23.88 -0.45 23.13
C LEU A 153 24.95 -1.54 23.31
N PHE A 154 24.55 -2.78 23.59
CA PHE A 154 25.48 -3.90 23.68
C PHE A 154 26.09 -4.25 22.31
N ASP A 155 25.31 -4.22 21.24
CA ASP A 155 25.78 -4.49 19.87
C ASP A 155 26.73 -3.42 19.33
N ALA A 156 26.68 -2.19 19.86
CA ALA A 156 27.57 -1.10 19.48
C ALA A 156 29.04 -1.32 19.91
N VAL A 157 29.25 -2.06 21.00
CA VAL A 157 30.54 -2.37 21.64
C VAL A 157 31.43 -1.13 21.85
N ASP A 158 30.84 0.00 22.27
CA ASP A 158 31.56 1.24 22.56
C ASP A 158 31.48 1.58 24.06
N PRO A 159 32.59 1.44 24.82
CA PRO A 159 32.58 1.61 26.28
C PRO A 159 32.39 3.06 26.74
N ARG A 160 32.37 4.04 25.82
CA ARG A 160 32.06 5.44 26.13
C ARG A 160 30.57 5.70 26.28
N LEU A 161 29.73 4.89 25.63
CA LEU A 161 28.28 5.09 25.58
C LEU A 161 27.64 4.63 26.90
N THR A 162 26.83 5.48 27.51
CA THR A 162 26.03 5.14 28.70
C THR A 162 24.59 5.52 28.47
N LEU A 163 23.66 4.58 28.65
CA LEU A 163 22.23 4.83 28.53
C LEU A 163 21.65 5.23 29.90
N LEU A 164 20.90 6.34 29.95
CA LEU A 164 20.24 6.89 31.13
C LEU A 164 18.71 6.76 30.97
N PRO A 165 18.06 5.74 31.55
CA PRO A 165 16.61 5.57 31.47
C PRO A 165 15.86 6.61 32.32
N LEU A 166 14.86 7.23 31.73
CA LEU A 166 14.05 8.29 32.31
C LEU A 166 12.56 8.00 32.06
N ASP A 167 11.81 7.78 33.13
CA ASP A 167 10.38 7.47 33.05
C ASP A 167 9.55 8.75 32.84
N THR A 168 8.92 8.86 31.67
CA THR A 168 8.00 9.98 31.35
C THR A 168 6.57 9.74 31.84
N LYS A 169 6.21 8.52 32.24
CA LYS A 169 4.86 8.13 32.68
C LYS A 169 3.71 8.40 31.70
N ALA A 170 4.04 8.71 30.44
CA ALA A 170 3.12 9.33 29.47
C ALA A 170 2.50 10.67 29.96
N ASP A 171 3.21 11.41 30.82
CA ASP A 171 2.76 12.69 31.39
C ASP A 171 3.68 13.86 30.97
N PRO A 172 3.14 14.94 30.36
CA PRO A 172 3.96 16.09 29.92
C PRO A 172 4.72 16.82 31.03
N GLU A 173 4.19 16.91 32.25
CA GLU A 173 4.81 17.68 33.33
C GLU A 173 5.92 16.86 34.04
N GLU A 174 5.74 15.56 34.19
CA GLU A 174 6.83 14.64 34.57
C GLU A 174 7.93 14.63 33.51
N THR A 175 7.55 14.69 32.23
CA THR A 175 8.51 14.75 31.11
C THR A 175 9.44 15.96 31.21
N LYS A 176 8.93 17.14 31.60
CA LYS A 176 9.76 18.32 31.84
C LYS A 176 10.77 18.11 32.98
N LYS A 177 10.36 17.47 34.08
CA LYS A 177 11.25 17.17 35.21
C LYS A 177 12.37 16.21 34.82
N VAL A 178 12.06 15.14 34.09
CA VAL A 178 13.12 14.20 33.66
C VAL A 178 13.98 14.77 32.54
N ALA A 179 13.46 15.69 31.71
CA ALA A 179 14.26 16.45 30.74
C ALA A 179 15.29 17.37 31.44
N LEU A 180 14.92 18.03 32.55
CA LEU A 180 15.88 18.75 33.39
C LEU A 180 16.96 17.81 33.93
N ARG A 181 16.56 16.63 34.43
CA ARG A 181 17.51 15.60 34.89
C ARG A 181 18.46 15.10 33.78
N ALA A 182 18.01 15.07 32.52
CA ALA A 182 18.89 14.75 31.39
C ALA A 182 19.98 15.82 31.18
N ILE A 183 19.66 17.10 31.38
CA ILE A 183 20.63 18.20 31.34
C ILE A 183 21.62 18.08 32.50
N GLU A 184 21.13 17.84 33.73
CA GLU A 184 21.95 17.68 34.94
C GLU A 184 22.96 16.52 34.82
N GLU A 185 22.55 15.41 34.20
CA GLU A 185 23.38 14.22 33.94
C GLU A 185 24.23 14.33 32.64
N ASN A 186 24.30 15.54 32.04
CA ASN A 186 25.07 15.86 30.83
C ASN A 186 24.73 14.95 29.63
N ALA A 187 23.44 14.71 29.39
CA ALA A 187 22.99 13.97 28.21
C ALA A 187 23.38 14.70 26.91
N ALA A 188 24.13 14.02 26.04
CA ALA A 188 24.57 14.56 24.76
C ALA A 188 23.47 14.49 23.68
N ILE A 189 22.49 13.60 23.85
CA ILE A 189 21.33 13.41 22.98
C ILE A 189 20.21 12.70 23.77
N VAL A 190 18.95 12.95 23.40
CA VAL A 190 17.77 12.26 23.92
C VAL A 190 17.16 11.34 22.87
N ILE A 191 16.81 10.12 23.27
CA ILE A 191 16.03 9.15 22.50
C ILE A 191 14.65 8.98 23.16
N GLY A 192 13.59 8.89 22.36
CA GLY A 192 12.22 9.16 22.81
C GLY A 192 11.96 10.68 22.89
N PRO A 193 10.79 11.15 23.39
CA PRO A 193 9.65 10.38 23.91
C PRO A 193 8.88 9.57 22.86
N LEU A 194 7.93 8.76 23.32
CA LEU A 194 6.98 8.00 22.49
C LEU A 194 5.85 8.89 21.94
N LEU A 195 5.20 9.66 22.80
CA LEU A 195 4.02 10.48 22.47
C LEU A 195 4.41 11.91 22.06
N SER A 196 3.60 12.53 21.21
CA SER A 196 3.88 13.85 20.64
C SER A 196 3.79 14.98 21.67
N GLU A 197 2.90 14.88 22.65
CA GLU A 197 2.79 15.85 23.75
C GLU A 197 4.01 15.84 24.67
N ASN A 198 4.54 14.65 24.99
CA ASN A 198 5.79 14.49 25.72
C ASN A 198 6.98 15.03 24.89
N LEU A 199 7.02 14.82 23.56
CA LEU A 199 8.06 15.41 22.70
C LEU A 199 8.01 16.95 22.70
N LEU A 200 6.83 17.56 22.70
CA LEU A 200 6.68 19.02 22.81
C LEU A 200 7.20 19.50 24.18
N ALA A 201 6.76 18.87 25.26
CA ALA A 201 7.17 19.20 26.63
C ALA A 201 8.68 19.00 26.90
N ALA A 202 9.28 17.94 26.36
CA ALA A 202 10.74 17.73 26.42
C ALA A 202 11.49 18.80 25.60
N GLY A 203 10.93 19.18 24.44
CA GLY A 203 11.48 20.21 23.55
C GLY A 203 11.57 21.60 24.18
N GLU A 204 10.61 21.98 25.02
CA GLU A 204 10.63 23.23 25.79
C GLU A 204 11.87 23.35 26.70
N ILE A 205 12.35 22.23 27.23
CA ILE A 205 13.46 22.15 28.19
C ILE A 205 14.80 21.92 27.49
N LEU A 206 14.86 20.98 26.54
CA LEU A 206 16.10 20.52 25.89
C LEU A 206 16.53 21.42 24.73
N GLY A 207 15.57 22.07 24.04
CA GLY A 207 15.84 22.98 22.93
C GLY A 207 16.76 24.15 23.30
N PRO A 208 16.48 24.90 24.38
CA PRO A 208 17.38 25.95 24.88
C PRO A 208 18.76 25.46 25.33
N ALA A 209 18.86 24.19 25.75
CA ALA A 209 20.13 23.54 26.10
C ALA A 209 20.93 23.04 24.88
N GLY A 210 20.34 23.09 23.67
CA GLY A 210 20.97 22.61 22.44
C GLY A 210 21.03 21.07 22.32
N ILE A 211 20.30 20.33 23.16
CA ILE A 211 20.33 18.87 23.16
C ILE A 211 19.31 18.35 22.14
N PRO A 212 19.73 17.62 21.09
CA PRO A 212 18.82 17.06 20.09
C PRO A 212 17.98 15.91 20.66
N ILE A 213 16.80 15.71 20.07
CA ILE A 213 15.83 14.68 20.46
C ILE A 213 15.52 13.80 19.24
N ILE A 214 15.54 12.47 19.39
CA ILE A 214 15.05 11.49 18.41
C ILE A 214 13.85 10.75 19.01
N SER A 215 12.63 11.20 18.69
CA SER A 215 11.37 10.67 19.21
C SER A 215 10.81 9.52 18.40
N PHE A 216 10.04 8.63 19.04
CA PHE A 216 9.30 7.55 18.37
C PHE A 216 7.92 7.96 17.87
N SER A 217 7.52 9.23 18.04
CA SER A 217 6.23 9.73 17.60
C SER A 217 6.05 9.65 16.09
N ASN A 218 4.81 9.44 15.65
CA ASN A 218 4.37 9.43 14.25
C ASN A 218 3.65 10.73 13.83
N ASP A 219 3.52 11.72 14.72
CA ASP A 219 2.89 13.00 14.39
C ASP A 219 3.95 14.07 14.07
N SER A 220 4.12 14.37 12.77
CA SER A 220 5.08 15.39 12.34
C SER A 220 4.73 16.82 12.73
N SER A 221 3.54 17.11 13.28
CA SER A 221 3.28 18.45 13.82
C SER A 221 4.12 18.72 15.07
N ALA A 222 4.68 17.66 15.69
CA ALA A 222 5.58 17.76 16.83
C ALA A 222 7.07 17.78 16.42
N ALA A 223 7.43 17.65 15.14
CA ALA A 223 8.80 17.86 14.68
C ALA A 223 9.22 19.34 14.70
N ALA A 224 10.53 19.58 14.82
CA ALA A 224 11.19 20.84 14.49
C ALA A 224 12.69 20.57 14.29
N SER A 225 13.45 21.59 13.85
CA SER A 225 14.91 21.55 13.93
C SER A 225 15.38 21.19 15.35
N GLY A 226 16.23 20.17 15.47
CA GLY A 226 16.67 19.60 16.75
C GLY A 226 15.68 18.65 17.45
N ARG A 227 14.44 18.55 16.98
CA ARG A 227 13.39 17.64 17.50
C ARG A 227 12.93 16.71 16.39
N PHE A 228 13.70 15.64 16.21
CA PHE A 228 13.54 14.65 15.15
C PHE A 228 12.48 13.61 15.52
N ILE A 229 11.65 13.22 14.56
CA ILE A 229 10.71 12.11 14.69
C ILE A 229 11.19 10.93 13.86
N MET A 230 11.18 9.74 14.46
CA MET A 230 11.66 8.50 13.84
C MET A 230 10.52 7.53 13.50
N GLY A 231 9.30 7.81 13.99
CA GLY A 231 8.12 6.99 13.77
C GLY A 231 7.73 6.84 12.29
N PHE A 232 6.82 5.89 12.04
CA PHE A 232 6.27 5.68 10.70
C PHE A 232 5.22 6.76 10.40
N LEU A 233 5.58 7.72 9.54
CA LEU A 233 4.70 8.83 9.18
C LEU A 233 3.61 8.37 8.21
N PRO A 234 2.32 8.68 8.47
CA PRO A 234 1.24 8.36 7.56
C PRO A 234 1.46 8.96 6.16
N GLU A 235 2.05 10.15 6.08
CA GLU A 235 2.34 10.84 4.82
C GLU A 235 3.25 10.00 3.92
N THR A 236 4.30 9.40 4.48
CA THR A 236 5.29 8.62 3.73
C THR A 236 4.70 7.28 3.29
N GLU A 237 3.96 6.59 4.15
CA GLU A 237 3.31 5.31 3.82
C GLU A 237 2.20 5.51 2.78
N VAL A 238 1.33 6.52 2.95
CA VAL A 238 0.24 6.87 2.01
C VAL A 238 0.80 7.31 0.66
N LYS A 239 1.81 8.21 0.64
CA LYS A 239 2.45 8.65 -0.61
C LYS A 239 3.01 7.47 -1.37
N ARG A 240 3.77 6.60 -0.70
CA ARG A 240 4.41 5.45 -1.34
C ARG A 240 3.41 4.50 -1.99
N VAL A 241 2.34 4.13 -1.29
CA VAL A 241 1.34 3.17 -1.82
C VAL A 241 0.46 3.77 -2.93
N VAL A 242 0.12 5.06 -2.84
CA VAL A 242 -0.70 5.75 -3.84
C VAL A 242 0.10 6.06 -5.10
N ASP A 243 1.34 6.56 -4.98
CA ASP A 243 2.25 6.76 -6.13
C ASP A 243 2.40 5.46 -6.94
N PHE A 244 2.58 4.33 -6.25
CA PHE A 244 2.70 3.03 -6.91
C PHE A 244 1.39 2.62 -7.62
N ALA A 245 0.25 2.74 -6.94
CA ALA A 245 -1.05 2.45 -7.55
C ALA A 245 -1.32 3.28 -8.82
N ILE A 246 -0.95 4.56 -8.80
CA ILE A 246 -1.04 5.46 -9.96
C ILE A 246 -0.07 5.02 -11.07
N SER A 247 1.15 4.61 -10.72
CA SER A 247 2.13 4.10 -11.69
C SER A 247 1.70 2.81 -12.40
N GLU A 248 0.88 2.00 -11.72
CA GLU A 248 0.21 0.79 -12.26
C GLU A 248 -1.09 1.13 -13.04
N GLY A 249 -1.40 2.41 -13.23
CA GLY A 249 -2.53 2.88 -14.03
C GLY A 249 -3.88 2.96 -13.31
N LEU A 250 -3.89 2.82 -11.98
CA LEU A 250 -5.09 3.02 -11.15
C LEU A 250 -5.22 4.53 -10.89
N LEU A 251 -6.13 5.20 -11.59
CA LEU A 251 -6.21 6.67 -11.61
C LEU A 251 -7.40 7.25 -10.84
N ASN A 252 -8.39 6.42 -10.52
CA ASN A 252 -9.57 6.82 -9.78
C ASN A 252 -9.50 6.18 -8.38
N HIS A 253 -9.34 6.99 -7.34
CA HIS A 253 -9.16 6.51 -5.97
C HIS A 253 -10.35 6.86 -5.09
N ALA A 254 -10.59 6.02 -4.11
CA ALA A 254 -11.43 6.34 -2.96
C ALA A 254 -10.69 6.05 -1.65
N ALA A 255 -11.23 6.49 -0.51
CA ALA A 255 -10.65 6.22 0.79
C ALA A 255 -11.71 6.02 1.88
N LEU A 256 -11.47 5.05 2.77
CA LEU A 256 -12.10 4.96 4.09
C LEU A 256 -11.07 5.41 5.10
N ILE A 257 -11.36 6.44 5.89
CA ILE A 257 -10.37 7.08 6.76
C ILE A 257 -10.92 7.14 8.20
N PRO A 258 -10.16 6.70 9.21
CA PRO A 258 -10.61 6.78 10.60
C PRO A 258 -10.75 8.24 11.04
N GLU A 259 -11.60 8.51 12.02
CA GLU A 259 -11.72 9.84 12.63
C GLU A 259 -10.57 10.12 13.62
N GLY A 260 -10.30 11.41 13.86
CA GLY A 260 -9.24 11.88 14.75
C GLY A 260 -7.92 12.24 14.05
N ARG A 261 -6.89 12.58 14.83
CA ARG A 261 -5.64 13.19 14.34
C ARG A 261 -4.97 12.36 13.22
N TYR A 262 -4.83 11.05 13.42
CA TYR A 262 -4.26 10.15 12.41
C TYR A 262 -5.03 10.19 11.08
N GLY A 263 -6.36 10.27 11.13
CA GLY A 263 -7.22 10.42 9.95
C GLY A 263 -7.01 11.73 9.20
N GLU A 264 -6.91 12.86 9.92
CA GLU A 264 -6.63 14.17 9.31
C GLU A 264 -5.30 14.21 8.57
N ARG A 265 -4.29 13.52 9.13
CA ARG A 265 -2.96 13.34 8.54
C ARG A 265 -3.06 12.53 7.24
N VAL A 266 -3.71 11.37 7.29
CA VAL A 266 -3.91 10.51 6.11
C VAL A 266 -4.71 11.20 5.00
N VAL A 267 -5.83 11.86 5.31
CA VAL A 267 -6.66 12.51 4.27
C VAL A 267 -5.92 13.66 3.59
N THR A 268 -5.11 14.41 4.35
CA THR A 268 -4.28 15.49 3.80
C THR A 268 -3.20 14.93 2.87
N ALA A 269 -2.50 13.87 3.30
CA ALA A 269 -1.50 13.19 2.48
C ALA A 269 -2.10 12.59 1.20
N PHE A 270 -3.19 11.83 1.33
CA PHE A 270 -3.91 11.21 0.22
C PHE A 270 -4.42 12.25 -0.78
N GLY A 271 -5.05 13.31 -0.28
CA GLY A 271 -5.53 14.45 -1.07
C GLY A 271 -4.41 15.09 -1.89
N LYS A 272 -3.29 15.38 -1.24
CA LYS A 272 -2.11 15.95 -1.90
C LYS A 272 -1.54 15.03 -2.98
N VAL A 273 -1.32 13.75 -2.67
CA VAL A 273 -0.63 12.82 -3.58
C VAL A 273 -1.46 12.53 -4.84
N VAL A 274 -2.77 12.29 -4.68
CA VAL A 274 -3.67 12.09 -5.81
C VAL A 274 -3.76 13.36 -6.68
N SER A 275 -3.82 14.54 -6.06
CA SER A 275 -3.86 15.83 -6.77
C SER A 275 -2.56 16.14 -7.51
N ASP A 276 -1.39 15.98 -6.87
CA ASP A 276 -0.08 16.27 -7.45
C ASP A 276 0.20 15.41 -8.70
N ALA A 277 -0.34 14.18 -8.72
CA ALA A 277 -0.21 13.23 -9.82
C ALA A 277 -1.28 13.38 -10.92
N GLY A 278 -2.26 14.27 -10.76
CA GLY A 278 -3.37 14.46 -11.73
C GLY A 278 -4.39 13.31 -11.75
N ALA A 279 -4.42 12.49 -10.71
CA ALA A 279 -5.40 11.42 -10.50
C ALA A 279 -6.68 11.98 -9.85
N VAL A 280 -7.74 11.16 -9.77
CA VAL A 280 -9.08 11.57 -9.35
C VAL A 280 -9.45 10.96 -8.01
N ILE A 281 -10.00 11.77 -7.10
CA ILE A 281 -10.66 11.30 -5.87
C ILE A 281 -12.15 11.18 -6.14
N SER A 282 -12.64 9.94 -6.20
CA SER A 282 -14.03 9.61 -6.50
C SER A 282 -14.94 9.56 -5.27
N ALA A 283 -14.40 9.22 -4.09
CA ALA A 283 -15.11 9.22 -2.82
C ALA A 283 -14.14 9.24 -1.63
N ILE A 284 -14.52 9.92 -0.54
CA ILE A 284 -13.87 9.76 0.77
C ILE A 284 -14.98 9.60 1.80
N GLU A 285 -14.90 8.55 2.60
CA GLU A 285 -15.78 8.32 3.75
C GLU A 285 -14.96 8.24 5.03
N ARG A 286 -15.53 8.74 6.12
CA ARG A 286 -14.93 8.70 7.45
C ARG A 286 -15.69 7.73 8.35
N TYR A 287 -14.97 7.12 9.28
CA TYR A 287 -15.52 6.21 10.28
C TYR A 287 -14.96 6.50 11.67
N PRO A 288 -15.77 6.50 12.74
CA PRO A 288 -15.26 6.48 14.11
C PRO A 288 -14.40 5.23 14.33
N PRO A 289 -13.31 5.28 15.13
CA PRO A 289 -12.44 4.14 15.41
C PRO A 289 -13.11 3.12 16.38
N ASP A 290 -14.28 2.63 15.98
CA ASP A 290 -15.21 1.77 16.71
C ASP A 290 -15.72 0.68 15.76
N SER A 291 -15.64 -0.58 16.19
CA SER A 291 -16.06 -1.75 15.40
C SER A 291 -17.53 -1.74 15.01
N ASP A 292 -18.38 -1.07 15.81
CA ASP A 292 -19.82 -1.07 15.59
C ASP A 292 -20.23 0.07 14.63
N ALA A 293 -19.35 1.07 14.44
CA ALA A 293 -19.59 2.26 13.64
C ALA A 293 -19.07 2.18 12.18
N VAL A 294 -18.22 1.20 11.82
CA VAL A 294 -17.64 1.09 10.46
C VAL A 294 -18.64 0.66 9.37
N PHE A 295 -19.83 0.16 9.74
CA PHE A 295 -20.77 -0.47 8.81
C PHE A 295 -21.35 0.50 7.76
N GLU A 296 -21.88 1.64 8.22
CA GLU A 296 -22.49 2.65 7.35
C GLU A 296 -21.47 3.42 6.45
N PRO A 297 -20.27 3.81 6.92
CA PRO A 297 -19.22 4.37 6.07
C PRO A 297 -18.86 3.49 4.85
N VAL A 298 -18.69 2.17 5.02
CA VAL A 298 -18.40 1.25 3.90
C VAL A 298 -19.56 1.16 2.91
N LYS A 299 -20.80 1.16 3.43
CA LYS A 299 -22.04 1.17 2.65
C LYS A 299 -22.22 2.46 1.83
N ARG A 300 -21.84 3.61 2.38
CA ARG A 300 -21.87 4.91 1.69
C ARG A 300 -20.79 5.01 0.61
N LEU A 301 -19.56 4.58 0.90
CA LEU A 301 -18.44 4.60 -0.05
C LEU A 301 -18.82 3.85 -1.34
N SER A 302 -19.35 2.64 -1.16
CA SER A 302 -19.85 1.75 -2.22
C SER A 302 -21.19 2.19 -2.83
N ASN A 303 -21.78 3.30 -2.40
CA ASN A 303 -23.09 3.81 -2.84
C ASN A 303 -24.19 2.71 -2.85
N PHE A 304 -24.15 1.77 -1.90
CA PHE A 304 -24.83 0.49 -2.01
C PHE A 304 -26.35 0.62 -2.15
N ASP A 305 -26.99 1.40 -1.28
CA ASP A 305 -28.45 1.61 -1.32
C ASP A 305 -28.93 2.24 -2.62
N LYS A 306 -28.14 3.18 -3.17
CA LYS A 306 -28.41 3.83 -4.45
C LYS A 306 -28.30 2.82 -5.59
N ARG A 307 -27.18 2.12 -5.71
CA ARG A 307 -26.97 1.09 -6.75
C ARG A 307 -28.07 0.01 -6.68
N LYS A 308 -28.41 -0.47 -5.48
CA LYS A 308 -29.48 -1.45 -5.24
C LYS A 308 -30.89 -0.91 -5.51
N LYS A 309 -31.12 0.40 -5.39
CA LYS A 309 -32.35 1.05 -5.84
C LYS A 309 -32.38 1.14 -7.37
N ASP A 310 -31.31 1.61 -7.99
CA ASP A 310 -31.23 1.83 -9.44
C ASP A 310 -31.37 0.50 -10.21
N MET A 311 -30.75 -0.59 -9.72
CA MET A 311 -30.97 -1.96 -10.23
C MET A 311 -32.45 -2.38 -10.16
N ARG A 312 -33.14 -2.14 -9.03
CA ARG A 312 -34.56 -2.49 -8.86
C ARG A 312 -35.48 -1.67 -9.75
N ASP A 313 -35.13 -0.41 -10.01
CA ASP A 313 -35.89 0.46 -10.91
C ASP A 313 -35.69 0.05 -12.39
N GLU A 314 -34.47 -0.36 -12.79
CA GLU A 314 -34.20 -0.93 -14.12
C GLU A 314 -34.94 -2.26 -14.34
N VAL A 315 -34.91 -3.18 -13.37
CA VAL A 315 -35.67 -4.45 -13.41
C VAL A 315 -37.18 -4.18 -13.54
N ARG A 316 -37.72 -3.20 -12.81
CA ARG A 316 -39.13 -2.79 -12.93
C ARG A 316 -39.43 -2.19 -14.31
N PHE A 317 -38.52 -1.40 -14.86
CA PHE A 317 -38.64 -0.82 -16.19
C PHE A 317 -38.65 -1.90 -17.28
N LEU A 318 -37.71 -2.85 -17.27
CA LEU A 318 -37.65 -3.97 -18.23
C LEU A 318 -38.94 -4.79 -18.25
N ARG A 319 -39.47 -5.18 -17.07
CA ARG A 319 -40.76 -5.89 -16.95
C ARG A 319 -41.93 -5.07 -17.48
N SER A 320 -41.89 -3.74 -17.37
CA SER A 320 -42.95 -2.87 -17.88
C SER A 320 -43.08 -2.88 -19.42
N LEU A 321 -42.05 -3.32 -20.13
CA LEU A 321 -42.02 -3.43 -21.59
C LEU A 321 -42.80 -4.64 -22.14
N ARG A 322 -43.21 -5.58 -21.26
CA ARG A 322 -44.07 -6.76 -21.57
C ARG A 322 -43.56 -7.57 -22.77
N SER A 323 -42.35 -8.09 -22.65
CA SER A 323 -41.72 -8.91 -23.67
C SER A 323 -40.91 -10.01 -23.01
N ASP A 324 -41.12 -11.26 -23.43
CA ASP A 324 -40.44 -12.44 -22.90
C ASP A 324 -38.90 -12.25 -22.82
N MET A 325 -38.32 -11.63 -23.86
CA MET A 325 -36.89 -11.30 -23.91
C MET A 325 -36.46 -10.28 -22.84
N MET A 326 -37.32 -9.30 -22.51
CA MET A 326 -37.04 -8.33 -21.45
C MET A 326 -37.23 -8.94 -20.06
N ASP A 327 -38.19 -9.86 -19.90
CA ASP A 327 -38.42 -10.58 -18.65
C ASP A 327 -37.28 -11.55 -18.33
N ASP A 328 -36.72 -12.23 -19.34
CA ASP A 328 -35.50 -13.05 -19.20
C ASP A 328 -34.27 -12.20 -18.83
N ILE A 329 -34.11 -11.00 -19.42
CA ILE A 329 -33.03 -10.07 -19.05
C ILE A 329 -33.22 -9.57 -17.61
N ALA A 330 -34.44 -9.17 -17.23
CA ALA A 330 -34.76 -8.70 -15.88
C ALA A 330 -34.50 -9.78 -14.83
N LYS A 331 -34.88 -11.03 -15.12
CA LYS A 331 -34.58 -12.21 -14.30
C LYS A 331 -33.07 -12.47 -14.20
N GLY A 332 -32.33 -12.32 -15.31
CA GLY A 332 -30.88 -12.44 -15.32
C GLY A 332 -30.15 -11.35 -14.52
N LEU A 333 -30.70 -10.14 -14.44
CA LEU A 333 -30.19 -9.07 -13.57
C LEU A 333 -30.47 -9.36 -12.10
N GLU A 334 -31.72 -9.71 -11.74
CA GLU A 334 -32.08 -10.10 -10.37
C GLU A 334 -31.25 -11.27 -9.84
N GLN A 335 -31.07 -12.34 -10.64
CA GLN A 335 -30.37 -13.55 -10.21
C GLN A 335 -28.87 -13.39 -10.02
N ARG A 336 -28.26 -12.35 -10.60
CA ARG A 336 -26.82 -12.12 -10.49
C ARG A 336 -26.44 -11.21 -9.32
N GLU A 337 -27.39 -10.41 -8.83
CA GLU A 337 -27.17 -9.32 -7.85
C GLU A 337 -25.96 -8.42 -8.18
N VAL A 338 -25.53 -8.35 -9.45
CA VAL A 338 -24.39 -7.54 -9.87
C VAL A 338 -24.86 -6.09 -10.01
N LEU A 339 -24.50 -5.26 -9.04
CA LEU A 339 -24.69 -3.83 -9.14
C LEU A 339 -23.72 -3.18 -10.14
N ASP A 340 -24.05 -1.98 -10.58
CA ASP A 340 -23.19 -1.16 -11.44
C ASP A 340 -21.77 -1.02 -10.84
N SER A 341 -20.78 -0.98 -11.73
CA SER A 341 -19.37 -0.79 -11.37
C SER A 341 -19.15 0.55 -10.69
N LEU A 342 -18.33 0.53 -9.63
CA LEU A 342 -17.88 1.73 -8.94
C LEU A 342 -16.95 2.55 -9.83
N ASN A 343 -16.89 3.86 -9.59
CA ASN A 343 -16.08 4.83 -10.35
C ASN A 343 -14.68 5.02 -9.75
N TYR A 344 -14.13 3.98 -9.12
CA TYR A 344 -12.77 3.97 -8.59
C TYR A 344 -12.11 2.60 -8.73
N ASP A 345 -10.83 2.64 -9.05
CA ASP A 345 -9.95 1.51 -9.34
C ASP A 345 -9.22 1.04 -8.07
N ALA A 346 -9.06 1.94 -7.08
CA ALA A 346 -8.39 1.66 -5.82
C ALA A 346 -9.09 2.30 -4.59
N VAL A 347 -8.97 1.67 -3.42
CA VAL A 347 -9.49 2.18 -2.14
C VAL A 347 -8.38 2.15 -1.08
N LEU A 348 -8.04 3.31 -0.51
CA LEU A 348 -7.16 3.40 0.66
C LEU A 348 -7.94 3.07 1.94
N VAL A 349 -7.40 2.17 2.76
CA VAL A 349 -7.90 1.79 4.09
C VAL A 349 -6.69 1.78 5.05
N PRO A 350 -6.38 2.90 5.72
CA PRO A 350 -5.17 3.09 6.53
C PRO A 350 -5.35 2.51 7.94
N GLU A 351 -5.94 1.33 8.05
CA GLU A 351 -6.36 0.69 9.29
C GLU A 351 -5.54 -0.57 9.60
N GLY A 352 -5.55 -1.06 10.85
CA GLY A 352 -4.86 -2.30 11.20
C GLY A 352 -5.59 -3.18 12.22
N GLY A 353 -4.89 -4.21 12.68
CA GLY A 353 -5.22 -4.99 13.87
C GLY A 353 -6.64 -5.56 13.90
N ALA A 354 -7.38 -5.28 14.99
CA ALA A 354 -8.75 -5.77 15.17
C ALA A 354 -9.77 -5.04 14.30
N LEU A 355 -9.67 -3.71 14.16
CA LEU A 355 -10.66 -2.92 13.45
C LEU A 355 -10.67 -3.21 11.95
N LEU A 356 -9.49 -3.41 11.34
CA LEU A 356 -9.41 -3.85 9.94
C LEU A 356 -10.03 -5.25 9.73
N ARG A 357 -9.91 -6.17 10.71
CA ARG A 357 -10.54 -7.50 10.62
C ARG A 357 -12.07 -7.44 10.69
N THR A 358 -12.63 -6.42 11.36
CA THR A 358 -14.07 -6.13 11.31
C THR A 358 -14.47 -5.44 10.00
N LEU A 359 -13.67 -4.49 9.51
CA LEU A 359 -13.98 -3.68 8.32
C LEU A 359 -13.81 -4.46 7.01
N ALA A 360 -12.75 -5.25 6.86
CA ALA A 360 -12.41 -5.91 5.59
C ALA A 360 -13.51 -6.84 5.04
N PRO A 361 -14.22 -7.66 5.85
CA PRO A 361 -15.38 -8.45 5.40
C PRO A 361 -16.56 -7.61 4.88
N LEU A 362 -16.69 -6.34 5.31
CA LEU A 362 -17.77 -5.45 4.88
C LEU A 362 -17.58 -4.97 3.44
N LEU A 363 -16.33 -4.95 2.96
CA LEU A 363 -15.99 -4.53 1.60
C LEU A 363 -16.72 -5.40 0.56
N PRO A 364 -16.54 -6.74 0.47
CA PRO A 364 -17.29 -7.56 -0.47
C PRO A 364 -18.77 -7.67 -0.13
N PHE A 365 -19.18 -7.55 1.14
CA PHE A 365 -20.60 -7.53 1.53
C PHE A 365 -21.36 -6.37 0.88
N TYR A 366 -20.71 -5.21 0.72
CA TYR A 366 -21.21 -4.05 -0.01
C TYR A 366 -20.70 -3.95 -1.45
N GLU A 367 -20.29 -5.07 -2.04
CA GLU A 367 -19.84 -5.21 -3.43
C GLU A 367 -18.63 -4.35 -3.84
N LEU A 368 -17.76 -4.02 -2.88
CA LEU A 368 -16.39 -3.61 -3.16
C LEU A 368 -15.55 -4.86 -3.47
N ASP A 369 -15.72 -5.40 -4.69
CA ASP A 369 -15.05 -6.63 -5.15
C ASP A 369 -13.52 -6.42 -5.26
N PRO A 370 -12.69 -7.07 -4.43
CA PRO A 370 -11.23 -6.92 -4.47
C PRO A 370 -10.57 -7.41 -5.77
N LYS A 371 -11.31 -8.12 -6.63
CA LYS A 371 -10.85 -8.50 -7.99
C LYS A 371 -10.94 -7.34 -8.99
N LYS A 372 -11.77 -6.33 -8.71
CA LYS A 372 -11.98 -5.15 -9.55
C LYS A 372 -11.33 -3.91 -8.95
N ILE A 373 -11.26 -3.84 -7.62
CA ILE A 373 -10.80 -2.68 -6.86
C ILE A 373 -9.57 -3.08 -6.06
N LYS A 374 -8.46 -2.39 -6.28
CA LYS A 374 -7.24 -2.59 -5.51
C LYS A 374 -7.39 -1.95 -4.13
N LEU A 375 -7.41 -2.75 -3.08
CA LEU A 375 -7.29 -2.21 -1.72
C LEU A 375 -5.83 -1.78 -1.48
N LEU A 376 -5.66 -0.59 -0.89
CA LEU A 376 -4.38 0.01 -0.52
C LEU A 376 -4.34 0.20 1.00
N GLY A 377 -3.20 -0.06 1.63
CA GLY A 377 -3.00 0.04 3.07
C GLY A 377 -1.70 0.75 3.48
N THR A 378 -1.55 0.95 4.78
CA THR A 378 -0.35 1.50 5.43
C THR A 378 0.46 0.38 6.10
N GLY A 379 1.58 0.71 6.74
CA GLY A 379 2.43 -0.29 7.40
C GLY A 379 1.75 -1.00 8.58
N LEU A 380 0.58 -0.51 9.02
CA LEU A 380 -0.33 -1.19 9.96
C LEU A 380 -0.80 -2.57 9.46
N TRP A 381 -0.69 -2.84 8.17
CA TRP A 381 -1.03 -4.13 7.56
C TRP A 381 0.05 -5.21 7.75
N SER A 382 1.19 -4.86 8.36
CA SER A 382 2.32 -5.78 8.63
C SER A 382 2.04 -6.80 9.75
N ASP A 383 0.79 -7.27 9.87
CA ASP A 383 0.31 -8.19 10.90
C ASP A 383 0.02 -9.58 10.31
N LYS A 384 0.62 -10.62 10.93
CA LYS A 384 0.43 -12.04 10.58
C LYS A 384 -1.05 -12.46 10.66
N GLY A 385 -1.86 -11.82 11.50
CA GLY A 385 -3.30 -12.04 11.62
C GLY A 385 -4.09 -11.72 10.34
N LEU A 386 -3.68 -10.66 9.62
CA LEU A 386 -4.38 -10.19 8.41
C LEU A 386 -4.20 -11.11 7.20
N LEU A 387 -3.18 -11.98 7.21
CA LEU A 387 -2.92 -12.96 6.14
C LEU A 387 -4.09 -13.94 5.92
N ARG A 388 -4.97 -14.08 6.91
CA ARG A 388 -6.15 -14.95 6.87
C ARG A 388 -7.38 -14.31 6.25
N GLU A 389 -7.41 -12.98 6.13
CA GLU A 389 -8.57 -12.26 5.62
C GLU A 389 -8.69 -12.43 4.10
N PRO A 390 -9.77 -13.06 3.58
CA PRO A 390 -9.96 -13.24 2.14
C PRO A 390 -10.05 -11.92 1.35
N PRO A 391 -10.70 -10.83 1.83
CA PRO A 391 -10.80 -9.58 1.09
C PRO A 391 -9.46 -8.87 0.86
N LEU A 392 -8.49 -9.07 1.75
CA LEU A 392 -7.18 -8.44 1.65
C LEU A 392 -6.23 -9.18 0.70
N GLN A 393 -6.58 -10.38 0.20
CA GLN A 393 -5.68 -11.16 -0.66
C GLN A 393 -5.43 -10.44 -1.99
N GLY A 394 -4.16 -10.10 -2.24
CA GLY A 394 -3.75 -9.33 -3.41
C GLY A 394 -3.88 -7.81 -3.28
N ALA A 395 -4.18 -7.31 -2.07
CA ALA A 395 -4.12 -5.90 -1.74
C ALA A 395 -2.67 -5.44 -1.46
N TRP A 396 -2.40 -4.15 -1.64
CA TRP A 396 -1.06 -3.55 -1.53
C TRP A 396 -0.93 -2.63 -0.32
N PHE A 397 0.24 -2.59 0.31
CA PHE A 397 0.53 -1.61 1.35
C PHE A 397 2.01 -1.21 1.36
N ALA A 398 2.30 0.00 1.84
CA ALA A 398 3.67 0.47 2.01
C ALA A 398 4.23 0.10 3.39
N ALA A 399 5.42 -0.50 3.43
CA ALA A 399 6.10 -0.89 4.66
C ALA A 399 7.63 -1.04 4.45
N PRO A 400 8.44 -1.12 5.53
CA PRO A 400 9.81 -1.60 5.46
C PRO A 400 9.93 -2.99 4.80
N GLU A 401 11.09 -3.31 4.23
CA GLU A 401 11.31 -4.64 3.66
C GLU A 401 11.37 -5.72 4.75
N PRO A 402 10.68 -6.87 4.61
CA PRO A 402 10.55 -7.85 5.69
C PRO A 402 11.84 -8.58 6.11
N GLN A 403 12.99 -8.37 5.47
CA GLN A 403 14.19 -9.14 5.79
C GLN A 403 14.84 -8.71 7.11
N GLY A 404 15.24 -7.43 7.24
CA GLY A 404 15.90 -6.93 8.45
C GLY A 404 15.04 -7.12 9.70
N SER A 405 13.74 -6.80 9.60
CA SER A 405 12.77 -6.99 10.68
C SER A 405 12.68 -8.45 11.18
N LYS A 406 12.79 -9.46 10.31
CA LYS A 406 12.80 -10.89 10.72
C LYS A 406 14.06 -11.30 11.48
N GLU A 407 15.20 -10.71 11.14
CA GLU A 407 16.48 -11.00 11.82
C GLU A 407 16.49 -10.34 13.20
N PHE A 408 16.05 -9.08 13.28
CA PHE A 408 15.80 -8.40 14.56
C PHE A 408 14.79 -9.14 15.44
N GLN A 409 13.64 -9.55 14.90
CA GLN A 409 12.59 -10.28 15.62
C GLN A 409 13.16 -11.51 16.32
N LYS A 410 13.89 -12.37 15.61
CA LYS A 410 14.53 -13.56 16.19
C LYS A 410 15.54 -13.23 17.30
N ARG A 411 16.36 -12.17 17.11
CA ARG A 411 17.34 -11.76 18.13
C ARG A 411 16.66 -11.24 19.40
N PHE A 412 15.61 -10.45 19.24
CA PHE A 412 14.83 -9.92 20.35
C PHE A 412 14.10 -11.06 21.10
N GLU A 413 13.44 -11.97 20.38
CA GLU A 413 12.80 -13.17 20.94
C GLU A 413 13.81 -14.04 21.72
N ASN A 414 15.01 -14.28 21.17
CA ASN A 414 16.05 -15.04 21.86
C ASN A 414 16.56 -14.37 23.13
N ASN A 415 16.63 -13.03 23.16
CA ASN A 415 17.16 -12.26 24.29
C ASN A 415 16.12 -11.99 25.39
N PHE A 416 14.84 -11.85 25.03
CA PHE A 416 13.77 -11.39 25.93
C PHE A 416 12.56 -12.35 26.04
N SER A 417 12.53 -13.45 25.27
CA SER A 417 11.43 -14.44 25.26
C SER A 417 10.04 -13.89 24.89
N GLU A 418 10.00 -12.75 24.17
CA GLU A 418 8.78 -12.05 23.75
C GLU A 418 8.91 -11.64 22.27
N GLU A 419 7.80 -11.64 21.51
CA GLU A 419 7.79 -11.12 20.13
C GLU A 419 7.78 -9.57 20.17
N PRO A 420 8.74 -8.86 19.53
CA PRO A 420 8.80 -7.42 19.59
C PRO A 420 7.65 -6.74 18.83
N LEU A 421 7.11 -5.67 19.43
CA LEU A 421 6.26 -4.71 18.72
C LEU A 421 7.00 -4.13 17.51
N ARG A 422 6.29 -3.81 16.40
CA ARG A 422 6.88 -3.19 15.19
C ARG A 422 7.72 -1.94 15.51
N ILE A 423 7.36 -1.18 16.53
CA ILE A 423 8.07 0.05 16.93
C ILE A 423 9.42 -0.21 17.61
N ALA A 424 9.70 -1.43 18.08
CA ALA A 424 10.92 -1.77 18.81
C ALA A 424 12.20 -1.63 17.97
N SER A 425 12.13 -1.94 16.67
CA SER A 425 13.25 -1.74 15.73
C SER A 425 13.70 -0.27 15.70
N LEU A 426 12.78 0.69 15.86
CA LEU A 426 13.12 2.11 15.86
C LEU A 426 14.01 2.50 17.05
N ALA A 427 13.82 1.90 18.23
CA ALA A 427 14.67 2.15 19.39
C ALA A 427 16.06 1.54 19.23
N TYR A 428 16.14 0.37 18.61
CA TYR A 428 17.42 -0.23 18.22
C TYR A 428 18.16 0.64 17.19
N ASP A 429 17.46 1.09 16.14
CA ASP A 429 18.02 1.92 15.07
C ASP A 429 18.45 3.30 15.61
N ALA A 430 17.69 3.90 16.54
CA ALA A 430 18.04 5.17 17.18
C ALA A 430 19.36 5.08 17.96
N VAL A 431 19.52 4.05 18.81
CA VAL A 431 20.78 3.83 19.55
C VAL A 431 21.93 3.45 18.61
N SER A 432 21.67 2.64 17.59
CA SER A 432 22.67 2.27 16.58
C SER A 432 23.18 3.49 15.81
N LEU A 433 22.28 4.43 15.47
CA LEU A 433 22.64 5.71 14.85
C LEU A 433 23.47 6.58 15.81
N VAL A 434 23.07 6.69 17.08
CA VAL A 434 23.85 7.44 18.08
C VAL A 434 25.23 6.84 18.26
N ALA A 435 25.36 5.51 18.32
CA ALA A 435 26.64 4.82 18.36
C ALA A 435 27.49 5.05 17.11
N LEU A 436 26.88 5.08 15.92
CA LEU A 436 27.56 5.41 14.66
C LEU A 436 28.11 6.85 14.68
N LEU A 437 27.30 7.82 15.12
CA LEU A 437 27.68 9.23 15.17
C LEU A 437 28.70 9.56 16.28
N ALA A 438 28.66 8.83 17.40
CA ALA A 438 29.61 8.96 18.50
C ALA A 438 31.05 8.53 18.14
N ARG A 439 31.23 7.73 17.08
CA ARG A 439 32.57 7.32 16.61
C ARG A 439 33.32 8.55 16.07
N PRO A 440 34.59 8.76 16.46
CA PRO A 440 35.42 9.82 15.90
C PRO A 440 35.57 9.66 14.39
N ASP A 441 35.35 10.75 13.65
CA ASP A 441 35.54 10.81 12.20
C ASP A 441 36.55 11.92 11.88
N PRO A 442 37.78 11.58 11.45
CA PRO A 442 38.81 12.57 11.10
C PRO A 442 38.42 13.51 9.95
N SER A 443 37.41 13.16 9.14
CA SER A 443 36.90 14.05 8.08
C SER A 443 35.94 15.12 8.59
N LEU A 444 35.52 15.04 9.86
CA LEU A 444 34.55 15.93 10.52
C LEU A 444 35.16 16.60 11.78
N GLU A 445 36.48 16.81 11.80
CA GLU A 445 37.17 17.48 12.91
C GLU A 445 36.56 18.85 13.22
N GLY A 446 36.12 19.03 14.47
CA GLY A 446 35.47 20.25 14.95
C GLY A 446 33.94 20.21 14.95
N GLU A 447 33.28 19.24 14.30
CA GLU A 447 31.83 19.06 14.42
C GLU A 447 31.44 18.25 15.66
N GLN A 448 30.43 18.72 16.38
CA GLN A 448 29.85 17.99 17.52
C GLN A 448 29.20 16.68 17.05
N PRO A 449 29.33 15.55 17.78
CA PRO A 449 28.87 14.25 17.32
C PRO A 449 27.40 14.20 16.89
N PHE A 450 26.54 14.92 17.60
CA PHE A 450 25.09 14.97 17.39
C PHE A 450 24.64 16.32 16.83
N SER A 451 25.49 17.00 16.05
CA SER A 451 25.10 18.23 15.35
C SER A 451 23.91 17.98 14.43
N ILE A 452 23.08 19.02 14.22
CA ILE A 452 21.93 18.94 13.30
C ILE A 452 22.40 18.48 11.91
N ASN A 453 23.53 19.02 11.41
CA ASN A 453 24.10 18.64 10.12
C ASN A 453 24.43 17.14 10.03
N ARG A 454 25.04 16.56 11.10
CA ARG A 454 25.34 15.13 11.15
C ARG A 454 24.09 14.27 11.24
N LEU A 455 23.06 14.71 11.96
CA LEU A 455 21.77 14.02 12.06
C LEU A 455 20.94 14.10 10.76
N THR A 456 21.03 15.21 10.01
CA THR A 456 20.29 15.41 8.74
C THR A 456 21.16 15.10 7.52
N ASN A 457 21.94 14.01 7.58
CA ASN A 457 22.78 13.61 6.45
C ASN A 457 21.91 13.24 5.23
N ASN A 458 22.13 13.95 4.10
CA ASN A 458 21.37 13.77 2.86
C ASN A 458 21.44 12.35 2.26
N LEU A 459 22.52 11.60 2.55
CA LEU A 459 22.66 10.19 2.15
C LEU A 459 21.82 9.25 3.01
N GLY A 460 21.46 9.66 4.22
CA GLY A 460 20.74 8.86 5.21
C GLY A 460 21.60 7.82 5.92
N PHE A 461 20.90 6.92 6.61
CA PHE A 461 21.42 5.87 7.48
C PHE A 461 20.69 4.56 7.20
N MET A 462 21.39 3.44 7.40
CA MET A 462 20.81 2.10 7.29
C MET A 462 20.37 1.63 8.68
N GLY A 463 19.09 1.32 8.84
CA GLY A 463 18.54 0.65 10.01
C GLY A 463 17.99 -0.74 9.68
N ILE A 464 17.43 -1.42 10.69
CA ILE A 464 16.69 -2.68 10.57
C ILE A 464 15.55 -2.56 9.55
N ASP A 465 14.83 -1.43 9.60
CA ASP A 465 13.70 -1.12 8.72
C ASP A 465 14.14 -0.49 7.38
N GLY A 466 15.44 -0.62 7.03
CA GLY A 466 16.01 -0.13 5.78
C GLY A 466 16.56 1.29 5.86
N LEU A 467 16.67 1.93 4.70
CA LEU A 467 17.26 3.26 4.56
C LEU A 467 16.31 4.36 5.08
N PHE A 468 16.81 5.25 5.94
CA PHE A 468 16.07 6.42 6.43
C PHE A 468 16.96 7.67 6.49
N ARG A 469 16.38 8.87 6.47
CA ARG A 469 17.10 10.12 6.80
C ARG A 469 16.19 11.10 7.53
N PHE A 470 16.76 11.85 8.46
CA PHE A 470 16.08 13.02 9.02
C PHE A 470 16.22 14.23 8.10
N LEU A 471 15.18 15.04 8.03
CA LEU A 471 15.15 16.31 7.31
C LEU A 471 15.43 17.49 8.27
N PRO A 472 15.89 18.66 7.76
CA PRO A 472 16.18 19.84 8.59
C PRO A 472 15.00 20.39 9.40
N ASP A 473 13.76 20.05 9.04
CA ASP A 473 12.54 20.41 9.77
C ASP A 473 12.21 19.46 10.93
N GLY A 474 13.02 18.42 11.15
CA GLY A 474 12.79 17.38 12.16
C GLY A 474 11.98 16.18 11.68
N THR A 475 11.48 16.20 10.43
CA THR A 475 10.73 15.06 9.87
C THR A 475 11.68 13.97 9.36
N ILE A 476 11.10 12.85 8.87
CA ILE A 476 11.86 11.68 8.41
C ILE A 476 11.37 11.21 7.04
N GLU A 477 12.30 10.90 6.17
CA GLU A 477 12.04 10.11 4.97
C GLU A 477 12.53 8.68 5.19
N ARG A 478 11.72 7.70 4.78
CA ARG A 478 12.05 6.27 4.83
C ARG A 478 11.90 5.65 3.45
N ALA A 479 12.85 4.81 3.07
CA ALA A 479 12.71 3.92 1.93
C ALA A 479 11.75 2.80 2.31
N LEU A 480 10.58 2.80 1.67
CA LEU A 480 9.54 1.80 1.88
C LEU A 480 9.34 0.98 0.61
N ALA A 481 9.11 -0.32 0.76
CA ALA A 481 8.67 -1.21 -0.31
C ALA A 481 7.14 -1.20 -0.42
N ILE A 482 6.62 -1.69 -1.55
CA ILE A 482 5.23 -2.13 -1.67
C ILE A 482 5.17 -3.63 -1.45
N LEU A 483 4.33 -4.00 -0.49
CA LEU A 483 4.06 -5.38 -0.13
C LEU A 483 2.64 -5.77 -0.58
N GLU A 484 2.51 -6.95 -1.17
CA GLU A 484 1.22 -7.55 -1.52
C GLU A 484 0.87 -8.67 -0.52
N VAL A 485 -0.35 -8.61 0.02
CA VAL A 485 -0.86 -9.61 0.99
C VAL A 485 -1.11 -10.94 0.27
N ARG A 486 -0.48 -12.01 0.77
CA ARG A 486 -0.68 -13.40 0.31
C ARG A 486 -0.99 -14.32 1.49
N ARG A 487 -1.66 -15.44 1.23
CA ARG A 487 -1.98 -16.49 2.23
C ARG A 487 -0.81 -17.03 3.06
N ARG A 488 0.45 -16.82 2.63
CA ARG A 488 1.67 -17.31 3.29
C ARG A 488 2.59 -16.19 3.80
N GLY A 489 2.16 -14.94 3.75
CA GLY A 489 2.97 -13.78 4.14
C GLY A 489 2.85 -12.64 3.13
N PHE A 490 3.82 -11.72 3.20
CA PHE A 490 3.86 -10.54 2.35
C PHE A 490 4.88 -10.72 1.22
N LEU A 491 4.47 -10.46 -0.02
CA LEU A 491 5.32 -10.49 -1.20
C LEU A 491 5.78 -9.07 -1.52
N VAL A 492 7.08 -8.82 -1.63
CA VAL A 492 7.59 -7.56 -2.19
C VAL A 492 7.22 -7.52 -3.67
N VAL A 493 6.43 -6.52 -4.10
CA VAL A 493 6.08 -6.31 -5.51
C VAL A 493 6.80 -5.12 -6.12
N ASP A 494 7.22 -4.16 -5.29
CA ASP A 494 8.10 -3.06 -5.68
C ASP A 494 9.06 -2.77 -4.50
N PRO A 495 10.39 -2.91 -4.65
CA PRO A 495 11.33 -2.86 -3.54
C PRO A 495 11.46 -1.45 -2.93
N ALA A 496 12.13 -1.38 -1.77
CA ALA A 496 12.51 -0.12 -1.15
C ALA A 496 13.65 0.55 -1.95
N PRO A 497 13.61 1.87 -2.18
CA PRO A 497 14.72 2.59 -2.81
C PRO A 497 16.03 2.45 -2.01
N THR A 498 17.12 2.09 -2.69
CA THR A 498 18.45 1.91 -2.06
C THR A 498 19.22 3.22 -1.85
N SER A 499 18.65 4.35 -2.27
CA SER A 499 19.22 5.68 -2.08
C SER A 499 18.13 6.75 -2.14
N PHE A 500 18.33 7.87 -1.44
CA PHE A 500 17.46 9.03 -1.59
C PHE A 500 17.74 9.80 -2.89
N PRO A 501 16.71 10.34 -3.56
CA PRO A 501 16.90 11.18 -4.74
C PRO A 501 17.80 12.38 -4.42
N ARG A 502 18.87 12.54 -5.21
CA ARG A 502 19.65 13.79 -5.24
C ARG A 502 18.86 14.79 -6.09
N PHE A 503 18.17 15.73 -5.42
CA PHE A 503 17.48 16.91 -5.97
C PHE A 503 16.90 16.80 -7.39
N GLY A 504 15.57 16.72 -7.49
CA GLY A 504 14.83 17.19 -8.68
C GLY A 504 14.27 16.14 -9.63
N PHE A 505 14.75 14.89 -9.62
CA PHE A 505 14.15 13.82 -10.44
C PHE A 505 14.08 12.48 -9.70
N ALA A 506 12.88 11.90 -9.62
CA ALA A 506 12.70 10.49 -9.31
C ALA A 506 13.09 9.67 -10.55
N LEU A 507 14.30 9.13 -10.56
CA LEU A 507 14.74 8.20 -11.60
C LEU A 507 14.10 6.83 -11.37
N LYS A 508 13.12 6.52 -12.21
CA LYS A 508 12.57 5.18 -12.42
C LYS A 508 13.72 4.18 -12.60
N ALA A 509 13.72 3.07 -11.87
CA ALA A 509 14.66 1.99 -12.11
C ALA A 509 14.54 1.51 -13.58
N PRO A 510 15.65 1.21 -14.27
CA PRO A 510 15.58 0.75 -15.65
C PRO A 510 14.82 -0.58 -15.75
N ASP A 511 13.80 -0.61 -16.60
CA ASP A 511 13.02 -1.82 -16.92
C ASP A 511 13.93 -2.81 -17.68
N ASN A 512 14.29 -3.93 -17.05
CA ASN A 512 15.03 -5.01 -17.70
C ASN A 512 14.05 -5.84 -18.55
N ARG A 513 13.82 -5.41 -19.80
CA ARG A 513 13.18 -6.19 -20.87
C ARG A 513 14.04 -6.24 -22.12
#